data_AF-A0AAD4JR87-F1
#
_entry.id   AF-A0AAD4JR87-F1
#
_cell.length_a   1.000
_cell.length_b   1.000
_cell.length_c   1.000
_cell.angle_alpha   90.00
_cell.angle_beta   90.00
_cell.angle_gamma   90.00
#
_symmetry.space_group_name_H-M   'P 1'
#
loop_
_entity.id
_entity.type
_entity.pdbx_description
1 polymer ?
#
loop_
_entity_poly.entity_id
_entity_poly.type
_entity_poly.pdbx_seq_one_letter_code
_entity_poly.pdbx_strand_id
1 'polypeptide(L)'
;QGAINMETYRSKQQECFKELKIPEAEVEHVSADKLVFLPSEPFKCFHSCLYKKLDLIANDNIDIEAIIPFAQVRFSKVPVDTIKTKAKMCNPKGPITCEKAFRYETCLAIAMTT
;
A
#
# COMPACT_ATOMS: atom_id res chain seq x y z
N GLN A 1 11.53 9.95 18.09
CA GLN A 1 10.58 9.84 16.97
C GLN A 1 11.22 8.89 15.96
N GLY A 2 10.76 7.64 15.94
CA GLY A 2 11.42 6.56 15.19
C GLY A 2 11.27 6.76 13.70
N ALA A 3 12.36 6.61 12.95
CA ALA A 3 12.30 6.56 11.49
C ALA A 3 11.29 5.49 11.05
N ILE A 4 10.55 5.75 9.96
CA ILE A 4 9.78 4.72 9.27
C ILE A 4 10.78 3.62 8.90
N ASN A 5 10.71 2.49 9.60
CA ASN A 5 11.65 1.40 9.40
C ASN A 5 11.22 0.62 8.15
N MET A 6 11.91 0.88 7.04
CA MET A 6 11.66 0.18 5.77
C MET A 6 11.96 -1.32 5.84
N GLU A 7 12.82 -1.76 6.76
CA GLU A 7 13.03 -3.17 7.02
C GLU A 7 11.78 -3.78 7.66
N THR A 8 11.17 -3.07 8.63
CA THR A 8 9.88 -3.46 9.20
C THR A 8 8.81 -3.50 8.11
N TYR A 9 8.72 -2.47 7.26
CA TYR A 9 7.75 -2.44 6.16
C TYR A 9 7.90 -3.66 5.23
N ARG A 10 9.13 -3.93 4.74
CA ARG A 10 9.42 -5.09 3.89
C ARG A 10 9.16 -6.42 4.59
N SER A 11 9.52 -6.53 5.87
CA SER A 11 9.22 -7.70 6.69
C SER A 11 7.72 -7.96 6.75
N LYS A 12 6.90 -6.91 6.97
CA LYS A 12 5.44 -7.02 6.96
C LYS A 12 4.86 -7.35 5.59
N GLN A 13 5.45 -6.85 4.49
CA GLN A 13 5.08 -7.28 3.14
C GLN A 13 5.29 -8.78 2.97
N GLN A 14 6.46 -9.31 3.37
CA GLN A 14 6.79 -10.73 3.27
C GLN A 14 5.87 -11.61 4.13
N GLU A 15 5.50 -11.15 5.33
CA GLU A 15 4.49 -11.82 6.16
C GLU A 15 3.15 -11.94 5.41
N CYS A 16 2.67 -10.86 4.81
CA CYS A 16 1.41 -10.85 4.06
C CYS A 16 1.45 -11.69 2.78
N PHE A 17 2.58 -11.71 2.05
CA PHE A 17 2.75 -12.57 0.88
C PHE A 17 2.58 -14.05 1.25
N LYS A 18 3.19 -14.48 2.37
CA LYS A 18 3.09 -15.86 2.87
C LYS A 18 1.70 -16.18 3.39
N GLU A 19 1.10 -15.30 4.19
CA GLU A 19 -0.22 -15.48 4.80
C GLU A 19 -1.32 -15.63 3.75
N LEU A 20 -1.28 -14.79 2.71
CA LEU A 20 -2.29 -14.78 1.65
C LEU A 20 -1.97 -15.73 0.49
N LYS A 21 -0.80 -16.38 0.50
CA LYS A 21 -0.32 -17.24 -0.58
C LYS A 21 -0.32 -16.52 -1.93
N ILE A 22 0.26 -15.32 -1.95
CA ILE A 22 0.37 -14.51 -3.16
C ILE A 22 1.25 -15.24 -4.19
N PRO A 23 0.81 -15.38 -5.45
CA PRO A 23 1.63 -15.86 -6.55
C PRO A 23 2.98 -15.15 -6.64
N GLU A 24 4.05 -15.92 -6.87
CA GLU A 24 5.42 -15.40 -6.93
C GLU A 24 5.59 -14.27 -7.96
N ALA A 25 4.95 -14.38 -9.13
CA ALA A 25 4.95 -13.34 -10.14
C ALA A 25 4.41 -11.98 -9.62
N GLU A 26 3.41 -11.99 -8.74
CA GLU A 26 2.87 -10.75 -8.15
C GLU A 26 3.78 -10.22 -7.03
N VAL A 27 4.42 -11.11 -6.27
CA VAL A 27 5.45 -10.76 -5.27
C VAL A 27 6.62 -10.04 -5.93
N GLU A 28 7.09 -10.54 -7.09
CA GLU A 28 8.16 -9.93 -7.87
C GLU A 28 7.78 -8.52 -8.34
N HIS A 29 6.56 -8.34 -8.84
CA HIS A 29 6.08 -7.02 -9.25
C HIS A 29 6.08 -6.03 -8.08
N VAL A 30 5.52 -6.40 -6.93
CA VAL A 30 5.49 -5.51 -5.75
C VAL A 30 6.89 -5.21 -5.24
N SER A 31 7.76 -6.22 -5.19
CA SER A 31 9.15 -6.05 -4.73
C SER A 31 9.97 -5.14 -5.66
N ALA A 32 9.54 -5.00 -6.92
CA ALA A 32 10.10 -4.08 -7.90
C ALA A 32 9.36 -2.74 -7.99
N ASP A 33 8.45 -2.44 -7.04
CA ASP A 33 7.58 -1.25 -7.05
C ASP A 33 6.74 -1.09 -8.32
N LYS A 34 6.39 -2.21 -8.96
CA LYS A 34 5.54 -2.24 -10.16
C LYS A 34 4.09 -2.51 -9.79
N LEU A 35 3.20 -1.94 -10.59
CA LEU A 35 1.77 -2.27 -10.55
C LEU A 35 1.56 -3.73 -10.96
N VAL A 36 0.68 -4.42 -10.24
CA VAL A 36 0.17 -5.73 -10.65
C VAL A 36 -1.12 -5.50 -11.43
N PHE A 37 -1.03 -5.66 -12.75
CA PHE A 37 -2.19 -5.59 -13.63
C PHE A 37 -2.95 -6.91 -13.56
N LEU A 38 -4.28 -6.82 -13.35
CA LEU A 38 -5.16 -7.99 -13.15
C LEU A 38 -4.77 -8.85 -11.94
N PRO A 39 -4.82 -8.29 -10.72
CA PRO A 39 -4.40 -8.99 -9.52
C PRO A 39 -5.28 -10.21 -9.23
N SER A 40 -4.63 -11.25 -8.70
CA SER A 40 -5.29 -12.38 -8.09
C SER A 40 -6.19 -11.94 -6.93
N GLU A 41 -7.21 -12.74 -6.61
CA GLU A 41 -8.05 -12.50 -5.43
C GLU A 41 -7.26 -12.32 -4.12
N PRO A 42 -6.26 -13.16 -3.79
CA PRO A 42 -5.48 -12.94 -2.57
C PRO A 42 -4.68 -11.64 -2.63
N PHE A 43 -4.19 -11.21 -3.80
CA PHE A 43 -3.47 -9.94 -3.95
C PHE A 43 -4.33 -8.71 -3.66
N LYS A 44 -5.63 -8.74 -4.00
CA LYS A 44 -6.53 -7.64 -3.65
C LYS A 44 -6.60 -7.40 -2.13
N CYS A 45 -6.30 -8.42 -1.31
CA CYS A 45 -6.23 -8.28 0.15
C CYS A 45 -4.82 -7.95 0.69
N PHE A 46 -3.77 -7.96 -0.14
CA PHE A 46 -2.40 -7.72 0.31
C PHE A 46 -2.23 -6.40 1.04
N HIS A 47 -2.66 -5.28 0.46
CA HIS A 47 -2.52 -3.96 1.07
C HIS A 47 -3.34 -3.81 2.36
N SER A 48 -4.50 -4.47 2.45
CA SER A 48 -5.29 -4.53 3.69
C SER A 48 -4.54 -5.29 4.79
N CYS A 49 -3.93 -6.44 4.47
CA CYS A 49 -3.07 -7.17 5.40
C CYS A 49 -1.90 -6.31 5.89
N LEU A 50 -1.20 -5.65 4.96
CA LEU A 50 -0.04 -4.83 5.26
C LEU A 50 -0.41 -3.65 6.17
N TYR A 51 -1.48 -2.94 5.82
CA TYR A 51 -1.97 -1.80 6.60
C TYR A 51 -2.40 -2.22 8.01
N LYS A 52 -3.03 -3.38 8.18
CA LYS A 52 -3.36 -3.91 9.52
C LYS A 52 -2.11 -4.16 10.35
N LYS A 53 -1.06 -4.77 9.78
CA LYS A 53 0.18 -5.08 10.50
C LYS A 53 1.05 -3.85 10.81
N LEU A 54 0.75 -2.72 10.18
CA LEU A 54 1.41 -1.43 10.37
C LEU A 54 0.53 -0.44 11.14
N ASP A 55 -0.63 -0.88 11.66
CA ASP A 55 -1.60 -0.05 12.37
C ASP A 55 -2.11 1.17 11.55
N LEU A 56 -2.24 1.00 10.23
CA LEU A 56 -2.71 2.03 9.27
C LEU A 56 -4.21 1.91 8.97
N ILE A 57 -4.93 1.09 9.72
CA ILE A 57 -6.38 0.94 9.64
C ILE A 57 -6.97 1.22 11.01
N ALA A 58 -7.89 2.18 11.09
CA ALA A 58 -8.65 2.51 12.28
C ALA A 58 -10.16 2.35 11.98
N ASN A 59 -10.87 1.55 12.77
CA ASN A 59 -12.32 1.32 12.62
C ASN A 59 -12.74 0.94 11.18
N ASP A 60 -12.02 -0.01 10.55
CA ASP A 60 -12.22 -0.43 9.15
C ASP A 60 -12.07 0.67 8.08
N ASN A 61 -11.45 1.80 8.46
CA ASN A 61 -11.09 2.89 7.58
C ASN A 61 -9.58 3.02 7.48
N ILE A 62 -9.12 3.31 6.28
CA ILE A 62 -7.71 3.47 5.96
C ILE A 62 -7.26 4.84 6.43
N ASP A 63 -6.24 4.90 7.27
CA ASP A 63 -5.66 6.15 7.76
C ASP A 63 -4.65 6.69 6.75
N ILE A 64 -5.13 7.61 5.90
CA ILE A 64 -4.31 8.25 4.86
C ILE A 64 -3.14 9.03 5.47
N GLU A 65 -3.34 9.69 6.61
CA GLU A 65 -2.27 10.48 7.25
C GLU A 65 -1.17 9.55 7.77
N ALA A 66 -1.53 8.40 8.33
CA ALA A 66 -0.56 7.39 8.76
C ALA A 66 0.18 6.71 7.59
N ILE A 67 -0.41 6.66 6.39
CA ILE A 67 0.22 6.09 5.19
C ILE A 67 1.24 7.04 4.55
N ILE A 68 1.00 8.36 4.59
CA ILE A 68 1.84 9.36 3.92
C ILE A 68 3.35 9.16 4.20
N PRO A 69 3.81 8.93 5.45
CA PRO A 69 5.21 8.67 5.72
C PRO A 69 5.80 7.46 4.98
N PHE A 70 5.03 6.37 4.81
CA PHE A 70 5.46 5.20 4.03
C PHE A 70 5.51 5.51 2.54
N ALA A 71 4.52 6.26 2.04
CA ALA A 71 4.49 6.72 0.66
C ALA A 71 5.67 7.66 0.34
N GLN A 72 6.08 8.52 1.27
CA GLN A 72 7.27 9.38 1.12
C GLN A 72 8.55 8.58 0.92
N VAL A 73 8.71 7.45 1.63
CA VAL A 73 9.89 6.62 1.45
C VAL A 73 9.81 5.82 0.15
N ARG A 74 8.65 5.22 -0.14
CA ARG A 74 8.41 4.45 -1.37
C ARG A 74 8.59 5.30 -2.63
N PHE A 75 8.04 6.50 -2.64
CA PHE A 75 8.10 7.46 -3.75
C PHE A 75 9.10 8.59 -3.49
N SER A 76 10.27 8.27 -2.91
CA SER A 76 11.29 9.26 -2.47
C SER A 76 11.78 10.23 -3.55
N LYS A 77 11.54 9.94 -4.83
CA LYS A 77 11.85 10.81 -5.96
C LYS A 77 10.77 11.87 -6.24
N VAL A 78 9.58 11.74 -5.65
CA VAL A 78 8.46 12.65 -5.82
C VAL A 78 8.48 13.69 -4.69
N PRO A 79 8.22 14.97 -4.96
CA PRO A 79 8.15 15.99 -3.90
C PRO A 79 7.13 15.62 -2.82
N VAL A 80 7.49 15.83 -1.56
CA VAL A 80 6.65 15.47 -0.40
C VAL A 80 5.25 16.09 -0.47
N ASP A 81 5.13 17.34 -0.90
CA ASP A 81 3.83 18.02 -1.02
C ASP A 81 2.96 17.44 -2.14
N THR A 82 3.59 16.95 -3.21
CA THR A 82 2.90 16.21 -4.26
C THR A 82 2.38 14.89 -3.72
N ILE A 83 3.19 14.16 -2.94
CA ILE A 83 2.77 12.89 -2.30
C ILE A 83 1.57 13.13 -1.38
N LYS A 84 1.64 14.12 -0.49
CA LYS A 84 0.54 14.48 0.42
C LYS A 84 -0.73 14.83 -0.34
N THR A 85 -0.62 15.69 -1.35
CA THR A 85 -1.76 16.13 -2.16
C THR A 85 -2.43 14.95 -2.86
N LYS A 86 -1.67 14.15 -3.60
CA LYS A 86 -2.20 13.01 -4.36
C LYS A 86 -2.74 11.90 -3.45
N ALA A 87 -2.07 11.61 -2.33
CA ALA A 87 -2.54 10.63 -1.35
C ALA A 87 -3.92 10.99 -0.79
N LYS A 88 -4.18 12.29 -0.54
CA LYS A 88 -5.50 12.78 -0.09
C LYS A 88 -6.56 12.80 -1.19
N MET A 89 -6.15 12.93 -2.45
CA MET A 89 -7.07 12.82 -3.59
C MET A 89 -7.55 11.39 -3.82
N CYS A 90 -6.75 10.39 -3.47
CA CYS A 90 -7.13 8.98 -3.55
C CYS A 90 -8.09 8.62 -2.42
N ASN A 91 -9.36 8.37 -2.75
CA ASN A 91 -10.37 8.03 -1.77
C ASN A 91 -10.49 6.50 -1.60
N PRO A 92 -10.19 5.93 -0.42
CA PRO A 92 -10.36 4.51 -0.15
C PRO A 92 -11.84 4.13 -0.13
N LYS A 93 -12.35 3.62 -1.25
CA LYS A 93 -13.75 3.20 -1.42
C LYS A 93 -13.83 1.72 -1.74
N GLY A 94 -14.86 1.04 -1.25
CA GLY A 94 -15.09 -0.37 -1.52
C GLY A 94 -16.00 -1.01 -0.47
N PRO A 95 -16.64 -2.16 -0.80
CA PRO A 95 -17.55 -2.86 0.09
C PRO A 95 -16.84 -3.50 1.29
N ILE A 96 -15.57 -3.88 1.14
CA ILE A 96 -14.75 -4.47 2.19
C ILE A 96 -13.36 -3.83 2.24
N THR A 97 -12.67 -3.96 3.37
CA THR A 97 -11.36 -3.35 3.62
C THR A 97 -10.29 -3.73 2.58
N CYS A 98 -10.33 -4.95 2.05
CA CYS A 98 -9.44 -5.37 0.94
C CYS A 98 -9.63 -4.50 -0.30
N GLU A 99 -10.86 -4.35 -0.78
CA GLU A 99 -11.15 -3.52 -1.96
C GLU A 99 -10.81 -2.05 -1.72
N LYS A 100 -11.12 -1.52 -0.52
CA LYS A 100 -10.74 -0.15 -0.14
C LYS A 100 -9.23 0.05 -0.27
N ALA A 101 -8.44 -0.86 0.29
CA ALA A 101 -6.98 -0.76 0.30
C ALA A 101 -6.38 -0.93 -1.09
N PHE A 102 -6.83 -1.93 -1.85
CA PHE A 102 -6.37 -2.17 -3.21
C PHE A 102 -6.65 -0.98 -4.14
N ARG A 103 -7.87 -0.42 -4.11
CA ARG A 103 -8.24 0.73 -4.95
C ARG A 103 -7.47 1.99 -4.55
N TYR A 104 -7.27 2.21 -3.25
CA TYR A 104 -6.47 3.32 -2.75
C TYR A 104 -5.02 3.23 -3.24
N GLU A 105 -4.37 2.08 -3.08
CA GLU A 105 -2.98 1.87 -3.49
C GLU A 105 -2.79 1.93 -5.00
N THR A 106 -3.75 1.40 -5.76
CA THR A 106 -3.75 1.55 -7.22
C THR A 106 -3.85 3.02 -7.63
N CYS A 107 -4.77 3.78 -7.03
CA CYS A 107 -4.88 5.22 -7.27
C CYS A 107 -3.58 5.96 -6.94
N LEU A 108 -3.00 5.68 -5.76
CA LEU A 108 -1.79 6.33 -5.29
C LEU A 108 -0.63 6.05 -6.25
N ALA A 109 -0.40 4.77 -6.59
CA ALA A 109 0.67 4.38 -7.50
C ALA A 109 0.50 5.00 -8.90
N ILE A 110 -0.71 5.02 -9.47
CA ILE A 110 -0.97 5.70 -10.75
C ILE A 110 -0.64 7.19 -10.62
N ALA A 111 -1.13 7.85 -9.57
CA ALA A 111 -0.95 9.28 -9.35
C ALA A 111 0.52 9.72 -9.13
N MET A 112 1.42 8.78 -8.82
CA MET A 112 2.87 9.00 -8.71
C MET A 112 3.62 8.78 -10.02
N THR A 113 2.96 8.19 -11.02
CA THR A 113 3.53 7.89 -12.35
C THR A 113 3.01 8.78 -13.47
N THR A 114 2.02 9.64 -13.16
CA THR A 114 1.41 10.63 -14.06
C THR A 114 1.82 12.05 -13.69
#